data_AF-A0A836RVP9-F1
#
_entry.id   AF-A0A836RVP9-F1
#
_cell.length_a   1.000
_cell.length_b   1.000
_cell.length_c   1.000
_cell.angle_alpha   90.00
_cell.angle_beta   90.00
_cell.angle_gamma   90.00
#
_symmetry.space_group_name_H-M   'P 1'
#
loop_
_entity.id
_entity.type
_entity.pdbx_description
1 polymer ?
#
loop_
_entity_poly.entity_id
_entity_poly.type
_entity_poly.pdbx_seq_one_letter_code
_entity_poly.pdbx_strand_id
1 'polypeptide(L)'
;PVDDIRVAEASKLLENSFRLLNISFVNELKRSLDKMGIDIRKVIEAASTKPFGYMPFYPGPYAGGACLPKDTLMMEQATGSLLLRVARHINETQPLYYAALLLKQVRRAGATKVLFYGLGFKPGSPYATQSPVLRVIEELQQLDPQLDIRKYDPQIPSLSDFRDEKEALEWADIVVRWGYRNTDTNGKPAIQLEEL
;
A
#
# COMPACT_ATOMS: atom_id res chain seq x y z
N PRO A 1 0.22 -7.09 -31.48
CA PRO A 1 -1.08 -7.01 -32.20
C PRO A 1 -1.86 -8.31 -31.98
N VAL A 2 -3.13 -8.21 -31.57
CA VAL A 2 -4.04 -9.35 -31.43
C VAL A 2 -5.16 -9.21 -32.46
N ASP A 3 -5.65 -10.32 -32.97
CA ASP A 3 -6.62 -10.43 -34.06
C ASP A 3 -8.08 -10.49 -33.59
N ASP A 4 -8.33 -10.67 -32.29
CA ASP A 4 -9.66 -10.68 -31.68
C ASP A 4 -9.76 -9.64 -30.54
N ILE A 5 -10.78 -8.78 -30.59
CA ILE A 5 -11.07 -7.77 -29.57
C ILE A 5 -11.28 -8.42 -28.20
N ARG A 6 -11.94 -9.57 -28.14
CA ARG A 6 -12.17 -10.31 -26.89
C ARG A 6 -10.87 -10.80 -26.28
N VAL A 7 -9.90 -11.18 -27.11
CA VAL A 7 -8.55 -11.57 -26.65
C VAL A 7 -7.82 -10.34 -26.09
N ALA A 8 -7.95 -9.18 -26.72
CA ALA A 8 -7.39 -7.92 -26.21
C ALA A 8 -7.97 -7.52 -24.84
N GLU A 9 -9.29 -7.63 -24.68
CA GLU A 9 -9.96 -7.32 -23.42
C GLU A 9 -9.59 -8.34 -22.33
N ALA A 10 -9.61 -9.62 -22.65
CA ALA A 10 -9.25 -10.70 -21.72
C ALA A 10 -7.78 -10.60 -21.28
N SER A 11 -6.85 -10.18 -22.16
CA SER A 11 -5.45 -10.03 -21.78
C SER A 11 -5.29 -8.97 -20.68
N LYS A 12 -6.05 -7.86 -20.76
CA LYS A 12 -6.00 -6.82 -19.72
C LYS A 12 -6.52 -7.31 -18.38
N LEU A 13 -7.63 -8.05 -18.37
CA LEU A 13 -8.18 -8.66 -17.16
C LEU A 13 -7.23 -9.71 -16.57
N LEU A 14 -6.58 -10.51 -17.42
CA LEU A 14 -5.58 -11.49 -17.02
C LEU A 14 -4.37 -10.83 -16.37
N GLU A 15 -3.82 -9.76 -16.95
CA GLU A 15 -2.69 -9.01 -16.38
C GLU A 15 -3.00 -8.49 -14.97
N ASN A 16 -4.17 -7.85 -14.79
CA ASN A 16 -4.57 -7.30 -13.50
C ASN A 16 -4.89 -8.40 -12.47
N SER A 17 -5.52 -9.50 -12.92
CA SER A 17 -5.75 -10.70 -12.12
C SER A 17 -4.44 -11.30 -11.63
N PHE A 18 -3.51 -11.56 -12.54
CA PHE A 18 -2.20 -12.11 -12.24
C PHE A 18 -1.42 -11.22 -11.25
N ARG A 19 -1.45 -9.90 -11.45
CA ARG A 19 -0.81 -8.95 -10.52
C ARG A 19 -1.44 -9.00 -9.12
N LEU A 20 -2.77 -8.95 -9.02
CA LEU A 20 -3.44 -9.01 -7.72
C LEU A 20 -3.14 -10.31 -6.98
N LEU A 21 -3.17 -11.44 -7.70
CA LEU A 21 -2.92 -12.76 -7.13
C LEU A 21 -1.56 -12.84 -6.48
N ASN A 22 -0.51 -12.44 -7.20
CA ASN A 22 0.84 -12.52 -6.68
C ASN A 22 1.08 -11.51 -5.53
N ILE A 23 0.54 -10.29 -5.62
CA ILE A 23 0.64 -9.31 -4.51
C ILE A 23 -0.06 -9.85 -3.26
N SER A 24 -1.25 -10.44 -3.42
CA SER A 24 -2.03 -10.98 -2.30
C SER A 24 -1.32 -12.17 -1.66
N PHE A 25 -0.73 -13.04 -2.49
CA PHE A 25 0.08 -14.17 -2.00
C PHE A 25 1.27 -13.70 -1.16
N VAL A 26 2.08 -12.75 -1.63
CA VAL A 26 3.22 -12.26 -0.85
C VAL A 26 2.80 -11.45 0.38
N ASN A 27 1.63 -10.79 0.33
CA ASN A 27 1.03 -10.13 1.49
C ASN A 27 0.61 -11.12 2.58
N GLU A 28 0.01 -12.25 2.21
CA GLU A 28 -0.34 -13.32 3.14
C GLU A 28 0.92 -13.95 3.76
N LEU A 29 1.94 -14.21 2.94
CA LEU A 29 3.23 -14.71 3.43
C LEU A 29 3.91 -13.72 4.36
N LYS A 30 3.87 -12.41 4.07
CA LYS A 30 4.39 -11.37 4.97
C LYS A 30 3.80 -11.53 6.38
N ARG A 31 2.46 -11.59 6.49
CA ARG A 31 1.79 -11.76 7.80
C ARG A 31 2.22 -13.03 8.54
N SER A 32 2.47 -14.11 7.79
CA SER A 32 2.86 -15.39 8.36
C SER A 32 4.31 -15.39 8.82
N LEU A 33 5.22 -14.86 7.99
CA LEU A 33 6.65 -14.77 8.27
C LEU A 33 6.98 -13.73 9.35
N ASP A 34 6.23 -12.63 9.43
CA ASP A 34 6.39 -11.61 10.46
C ASP A 34 6.18 -12.23 11.87
N LYS A 35 5.29 -13.22 12.03
CA LYS A 35 5.11 -13.99 13.28
C LYS A 35 6.31 -14.86 13.63
N MET A 36 7.12 -15.23 12.63
CA MET A 36 8.34 -16.01 12.79
C MET A 36 9.59 -15.13 12.90
N GLY A 37 9.44 -13.80 12.82
CA GLY A 37 10.57 -12.87 12.77
C GLY A 37 11.37 -12.95 11.47
N ILE A 38 10.78 -13.46 10.38
CA ILE A 38 11.44 -13.61 9.08
C ILE A 38 11.04 -12.46 8.17
N ASP A 39 12.04 -11.76 7.64
CA ASP A 39 11.83 -10.66 6.70
C ASP A 39 11.50 -11.21 5.29
N ILE A 40 10.23 -11.07 4.90
CA ILE A 40 9.72 -11.46 3.59
C ILE A 40 10.49 -10.83 2.42
N ARG A 41 11.05 -9.62 2.56
CA ARG A 41 11.82 -8.99 1.48
C ARG A 41 13.10 -9.77 1.21
N LYS A 42 13.81 -10.16 2.25
CA LYS A 42 15.01 -11.01 2.12
C LYS A 42 14.67 -12.38 1.52
N VAL A 43 13.51 -12.93 1.85
CA VAL A 43 13.02 -14.18 1.24
C VAL A 43 12.76 -14.00 -0.26
N ILE A 44 12.09 -12.90 -0.66
CA ILE A 44 11.85 -12.57 -2.07
C ILE A 44 13.17 -12.34 -2.82
N GLU A 45 14.10 -11.58 -2.23
CA GLU A 45 15.43 -11.34 -2.80
C GLU A 45 16.20 -12.65 -3.01
N ALA A 46 16.21 -13.54 -2.02
CA ALA A 46 16.83 -14.85 -2.13
C ALA A 46 16.15 -15.71 -3.22
N ALA A 47 14.81 -15.75 -3.25
CA ALA A 47 14.06 -16.48 -4.27
C ALA A 47 14.29 -15.92 -5.69
N SER A 48 14.51 -14.60 -5.81
CA SER A 48 14.78 -13.90 -7.07
C SER A 48 16.11 -14.29 -7.71
N THR A 49 17.00 -14.95 -6.98
CA THR A 49 18.26 -15.49 -7.54
C THR A 49 18.03 -16.70 -8.46
N LYS A 50 16.84 -17.31 -8.41
CA LYS A 50 16.51 -18.45 -9.26
C LYS A 50 16.39 -17.99 -10.72
N PRO A 51 17.10 -18.62 -11.68
CA PRO A 51 17.18 -18.12 -13.05
C PRO A 51 15.90 -18.34 -13.88
N PHE A 52 14.89 -19.03 -13.35
CA PHE A 52 13.65 -19.31 -14.07
C PHE A 52 12.46 -19.51 -13.12
N GLY A 53 11.26 -19.22 -13.63
CA GLY A 53 9.99 -19.57 -12.99
C GLY A 53 9.67 -18.79 -11.71
N TYR A 54 10.38 -17.70 -11.41
CA TYR A 54 10.06 -16.80 -10.32
C TYR A 54 10.10 -15.36 -10.81
N MET A 55 9.00 -14.64 -10.60
CA MET A 55 8.93 -13.21 -10.84
C MET A 55 8.61 -12.52 -9.52
N PRO A 56 9.44 -11.59 -9.04
CA PRO A 56 9.27 -11.00 -7.73
C PRO A 56 8.04 -10.10 -7.67
N PHE A 57 7.27 -10.28 -6.60
CA PHE A 57 6.25 -9.35 -6.14
C PHE A 57 6.58 -8.97 -4.71
N TYR A 58 6.34 -7.71 -4.36
CA TYR A 58 6.65 -7.20 -3.03
C TYR A 58 5.35 -6.92 -2.27
N PRO A 59 5.33 -7.16 -0.95
CA PRO A 59 4.19 -6.84 -0.13
C PRO A 59 3.99 -5.33 -0.06
N GLY A 60 2.76 -4.93 0.25
CA GLY A 60 2.41 -3.54 0.44
C GLY A 60 1.06 -3.36 1.12
N PRO A 61 0.75 -2.12 1.51
CA PRO A 61 -0.46 -1.79 2.28
C PRO A 61 -1.76 -2.09 1.55
N TYR A 62 -1.79 -1.95 0.22
CA TYR A 62 -2.95 -2.26 -0.61
C TYR A 62 -2.58 -2.20 -2.09
N ALA A 63 -3.11 -3.11 -2.90
CA ALA A 63 -3.06 -3.04 -4.36
C ALA A 63 -4.16 -2.13 -4.89
N GLY A 64 -3.86 -0.83 -4.97
CA GLY A 64 -4.80 0.22 -5.36
C GLY A 64 -4.79 0.61 -6.84
N GLY A 65 -5.27 1.83 -7.09
CA GLY A 65 -5.44 2.41 -8.42
C GLY A 65 -6.82 2.13 -9.03
N ALA A 66 -7.18 2.86 -10.09
CA ALA A 66 -8.52 2.80 -10.67
C ALA A 66 -8.86 1.44 -11.34
N CYS A 67 -7.89 0.82 -12.01
CA CYS A 67 -8.16 -0.36 -12.85
C CYS A 67 -8.19 -1.67 -12.05
N LEU A 68 -7.22 -1.88 -11.16
CA LEU A 68 -6.99 -3.21 -10.57
C LEU A 68 -8.20 -3.73 -9.75
N PRO A 69 -8.81 -2.95 -8.84
CA PRO A 69 -9.98 -3.41 -8.10
C PRO A 69 -11.19 -3.68 -8.98
N LYS A 70 -11.41 -2.84 -10.01
CA LYS A 70 -12.53 -2.98 -10.94
C LYS A 70 -12.39 -4.22 -11.83
N ASP A 71 -11.22 -4.37 -12.46
CA ASP A 71 -10.98 -5.41 -13.46
C ASP A 71 -10.96 -6.80 -12.80
N THR A 72 -10.41 -6.91 -11.59
CA THR A 72 -10.37 -8.17 -10.83
C THR A 72 -11.76 -8.56 -10.32
N LEU A 73 -12.58 -7.60 -9.87
CA LEU A 73 -13.99 -7.83 -9.53
C LEU A 73 -14.79 -8.30 -10.75
N MET A 74 -14.63 -7.64 -11.89
CA MET A 74 -15.31 -8.01 -13.13
C MET A 74 -14.93 -9.44 -13.55
N MET A 75 -13.64 -9.78 -13.55
CA MET A 75 -13.16 -11.12 -13.88
C MET A 75 -13.67 -12.17 -12.87
N GLU A 76 -13.69 -11.85 -11.58
CA GLU A 76 -14.27 -12.73 -10.55
C GLU A 76 -15.75 -13.00 -10.82
N GLN A 77 -16.55 -11.96 -11.05
CA GLN A 77 -17.99 -12.08 -11.29
C GLN A 77 -18.30 -12.83 -12.58
N ALA A 78 -17.53 -12.59 -13.64
CA ALA A 78 -17.73 -13.24 -14.93
C ALA A 78 -17.37 -14.75 -14.90
N THR A 79 -16.42 -15.15 -14.06
CA THR A 79 -15.87 -16.53 -14.06
C THR A 79 -16.24 -17.36 -12.84
N GLY A 80 -16.69 -16.73 -11.75
CA GLY A 80 -16.85 -17.39 -10.45
C GLY A 80 -15.52 -17.77 -9.78
N SER A 81 -14.41 -17.13 -10.15
CA SER A 81 -13.06 -17.50 -9.67
C SER A 81 -12.90 -17.33 -8.16
N LEU A 82 -12.88 -18.45 -7.43
CA LEU A 82 -12.57 -18.48 -6.00
C LEU A 82 -11.18 -17.90 -5.70
N LEU A 83 -10.22 -18.14 -6.60
CA LEU A 83 -8.85 -17.68 -6.44
C LEU A 83 -8.79 -16.13 -6.44
N LEU A 84 -9.52 -15.48 -7.35
CA LEU A 84 -9.63 -14.01 -7.35
C LEU A 84 -10.36 -13.48 -6.12
N ARG A 85 -11.41 -14.15 -5.67
CA ARG A 85 -12.14 -13.78 -4.45
C ARG A 85 -11.24 -13.75 -3.24
N VAL A 86 -10.44 -14.81 -3.03
CA VAL A 86 -9.51 -14.93 -1.91
C VAL A 86 -8.44 -13.83 -1.99
N ALA A 87 -7.87 -13.61 -3.17
CA ALA A 87 -6.86 -12.56 -3.35
C ALA A 87 -7.42 -11.16 -3.07
N ARG A 88 -8.61 -10.85 -3.57
CA ARG A 88 -9.30 -9.59 -3.24
C ARG A 88 -9.53 -9.45 -1.75
N HIS A 89 -9.99 -10.50 -1.07
CA HIS A 89 -10.17 -10.49 0.39
C HIS A 89 -8.86 -10.23 1.16
N ILE A 90 -7.77 -10.89 0.78
CA ILE A 90 -6.45 -10.66 1.38
C ILE A 90 -6.03 -9.20 1.17
N ASN A 91 -6.22 -8.67 -0.04
CA ASN A 91 -5.90 -7.29 -0.37
C ASN A 91 -6.73 -6.28 0.45
N GLU A 92 -8.04 -6.48 0.59
CA GLU A 92 -8.92 -5.60 1.39
C GLU A 92 -8.56 -5.59 2.88
N THR A 93 -7.96 -6.66 3.40
CA THR A 93 -7.55 -6.72 4.82
C THR A 93 -6.15 -6.16 5.06
N GLN A 94 -5.37 -5.86 4.03
CA GLN A 94 -4.00 -5.34 4.21
C GLN A 94 -3.90 -3.94 4.83
N PRO A 95 -4.80 -2.98 4.54
CA PRO A 95 -4.78 -1.69 5.20
C PRO A 95 -4.81 -1.81 6.72
N LEU A 96 -5.70 -2.65 7.27
CA LEU A 96 -5.80 -2.89 8.71
C LEU A 96 -4.52 -3.49 9.29
N TYR A 97 -3.91 -4.45 8.58
CA TYR A 97 -2.63 -5.03 8.99
C TYR A 97 -1.52 -3.97 9.09
N TYR A 98 -1.39 -3.12 8.06
CA TYR A 98 -0.40 -2.03 8.04
C TYR A 98 -0.69 -0.96 9.08
N ALA A 99 -1.96 -0.61 9.31
CA ALA A 99 -2.36 0.32 10.36
C ALA A 99 -1.97 -0.19 11.76
N ALA A 100 -2.15 -1.49 12.03
CA ALA A 100 -1.73 -2.08 13.30
C ALA A 100 -0.20 -2.07 13.50
N LEU A 101 0.57 -2.37 12.45
CA LEU A 101 2.03 -2.26 12.47
C LEU A 101 2.48 -0.81 12.72
N LEU A 102 1.86 0.13 12.03
CA LEU A 102 2.14 1.56 12.16
C LEU A 102 1.81 2.07 13.56
N LEU A 103 0.64 1.72 14.11
CA LEU A 103 0.22 2.12 15.45
C LEU A 103 1.23 1.71 16.53
N LYS A 104 1.81 0.51 16.40
CA LYS A 104 2.87 0.05 17.31
C LYS A 104 4.10 0.98 17.27
N GLN A 105 4.50 1.44 16.09
CA GLN A 105 5.63 2.37 15.93
C GLN A 105 5.29 3.77 16.43
N VAL A 106 4.09 4.28 16.13
CA VAL A 106 3.59 5.58 16.62
C VAL A 106 3.58 5.62 18.15
N ARG A 107 3.02 4.60 18.79
CA ARG A 107 2.99 4.49 20.26
C ARG A 107 4.39 4.37 20.87
N ARG A 108 5.28 3.61 20.23
CA ARG A 108 6.68 3.50 20.68
C ARG A 108 7.42 4.84 20.62
N ALA A 109 7.07 5.70 19.66
CA ALA A 109 7.62 7.05 19.54
C ALA A 109 6.97 8.05 20.51
N GLY A 110 5.88 7.69 21.20
CA GLY A 110 5.10 8.62 22.03
C GLY A 110 4.40 9.72 21.22
N ALA A 111 4.22 9.51 19.91
CA ALA A 111 3.65 10.50 19.01
C ALA A 111 2.12 10.51 19.08
N THR A 112 1.52 11.70 19.06
CA THR A 112 0.06 11.88 18.97
C THR A 112 -0.35 12.59 17.68
N LYS A 113 0.57 13.33 17.05
CA LYS A 113 0.40 13.97 15.75
C LYS A 113 1.14 13.21 14.65
N VAL A 114 0.38 12.54 13.79
CA VAL A 114 0.91 11.70 12.71
C VAL A 114 0.68 12.39 11.37
N LEU A 115 1.75 12.74 10.68
CA LEU A 115 1.68 13.28 9.33
C LEU A 115 1.90 12.17 8.31
N PHE A 116 0.92 11.92 7.44
CA PHE A 116 1.11 11.12 6.24
C PHE A 116 1.63 12.01 5.10
N TYR A 117 2.86 11.75 4.69
CA TYR A 117 3.55 12.44 3.60
C TYR A 117 3.52 11.58 2.34
N GLY A 118 2.73 12.01 1.36
CA GLY A 118 2.45 11.29 0.11
C GLY A 118 1.15 10.50 0.18
N LEU A 119 0.28 10.70 -0.80
CA LEU A 119 -1.11 10.21 -0.82
C LEU A 119 -1.47 9.48 -2.11
N GLY A 120 -0.57 9.44 -3.09
CA GLY A 120 -0.80 8.76 -4.36
C GLY A 120 -1.11 7.27 -4.25
N PHE A 121 -1.80 6.69 -5.24
CA PHE A 121 -2.12 5.25 -5.28
C PHE A 121 -0.89 4.35 -5.41
N LYS A 122 0.22 4.93 -5.87
CA LYS A 122 1.58 4.37 -5.86
C LYS A 122 2.55 5.47 -5.40
N PRO A 123 3.75 5.12 -4.95
CA PRO A 123 4.79 6.07 -4.57
C PRO A 123 4.97 7.20 -5.62
N GLY A 124 4.84 8.46 -5.17
CA GLY A 124 5.06 9.65 -6.01
C GLY A 124 4.05 9.86 -7.15
N SER A 125 2.86 9.26 -7.07
CA SER A 125 1.80 9.45 -8.08
C SER A 125 0.92 10.65 -7.75
N PRO A 126 0.58 11.52 -8.72
CA PRO A 126 -0.29 12.68 -8.51
C PRO A 126 -1.79 12.31 -8.44
N TYR A 127 -2.11 11.03 -8.25
CA TYR A 127 -3.46 10.49 -8.31
C TYR A 127 -3.70 9.65 -7.06
N ALA A 128 -4.76 9.94 -6.31
CA ALA A 128 -5.09 9.25 -5.06
C ALA A 128 -6.26 8.27 -5.18
N THR A 129 -6.79 8.02 -6.39
CA THR A 129 -7.90 7.08 -6.59
C THR A 129 -7.53 5.69 -6.08
N GLN A 130 -8.30 5.17 -5.12
CA GLN A 130 -8.03 3.91 -4.43
C GLN A 130 -6.62 3.89 -3.81
N SER A 131 -6.24 4.96 -3.12
CA SER A 131 -4.93 5.09 -2.49
C SER A 131 -4.74 4.12 -1.31
N PRO A 132 -3.63 3.39 -1.25
CA PRO A 132 -3.29 2.56 -0.09
C PRO A 132 -3.15 3.40 1.17
N VAL A 133 -2.58 4.60 1.05
CA VAL A 133 -2.30 5.48 2.20
C VAL A 133 -3.61 5.93 2.84
N LEU A 134 -4.59 6.34 2.02
CA LEU A 134 -5.90 6.77 2.52
C LEU A 134 -6.63 5.63 3.25
N ARG A 135 -6.57 4.40 2.71
CA ARG A 135 -7.13 3.21 3.38
C ARG A 135 -6.43 2.93 4.71
N VAL A 136 -5.10 3.06 4.78
CA VAL A 136 -4.35 2.89 6.04
C VAL A 136 -4.69 3.97 7.06
N ILE A 137 -4.88 5.23 6.63
CA ILE A 137 -5.33 6.33 7.51
C ILE A 137 -6.68 6.01 8.13
N GLU A 138 -7.64 5.55 7.31
CA GLU A 138 -8.98 5.18 7.78
C GLU A 138 -8.92 4.10 8.88
N GLU A 139 -8.16 3.03 8.65
CA GLU A 139 -7.99 1.94 9.61
C GLU A 139 -7.22 2.40 10.86
N LEU A 140 -6.19 3.24 10.70
CA LEU A 140 -5.41 3.77 11.83
C LEU A 140 -6.28 4.65 12.74
N GLN A 141 -7.12 5.51 12.15
CA GLN A 141 -8.06 6.34 12.90
C GLN A 141 -9.11 5.50 13.64
N GLN A 142 -9.53 4.35 13.07
CA GLN A 142 -10.44 3.42 13.75
C GLN A 142 -9.75 2.71 14.93
N LEU A 143 -8.48 2.31 14.75
CA LEU A 143 -7.70 1.65 15.81
C LEU A 143 -7.35 2.59 16.97
N ASP A 144 -7.13 3.87 16.69
CA ASP A 144 -6.83 4.88 17.71
C ASP A 144 -7.44 6.25 17.35
N PRO A 145 -8.70 6.51 17.78
CA PRO A 145 -9.40 7.76 17.48
C PRO A 145 -8.78 9.01 18.10
N GLN A 146 -7.82 8.87 19.01
CA GLN A 146 -7.18 9.99 19.69
C GLN A 146 -5.99 10.56 18.92
N LEU A 147 -5.48 9.83 17.92
CA LEU A 147 -4.43 10.35 17.05
C LEU A 147 -4.96 11.51 16.21
N ASP A 148 -4.22 12.62 16.22
CA ASP A 148 -4.41 13.72 15.27
C ASP A 148 -3.64 13.36 14.00
N ILE A 149 -4.37 12.87 13.00
CA ILE A 149 -3.80 12.42 11.73
C ILE A 149 -4.04 13.47 10.66
N ARG A 150 -2.96 13.93 10.03
CA ARG A 150 -3.04 14.86 8.90
C ARG A 150 -2.23 14.38 7.72
N LYS A 151 -2.50 14.96 6.57
CA LYS A 151 -1.98 14.56 5.27
C LYS A 151 -1.28 15.72 4.59
N TYR A 152 -0.20 15.42 3.90
CA TYR A 152 0.43 16.34 2.99
C TYR A 152 0.97 15.59 1.78
N ASP A 153 0.66 16.08 0.59
CA ASP A 153 1.27 15.65 -0.67
C ASP A 153 1.43 16.87 -1.59
N PRO A 154 2.66 17.22 -2.00
CA PRO A 154 2.90 18.36 -2.88
C PRO A 154 2.30 18.16 -4.29
N GLN A 155 2.06 16.91 -4.71
CA GLN A 155 1.42 16.59 -5.99
C GLN A 155 -0.10 16.50 -5.90
N ILE A 156 -0.67 16.43 -4.69
CA ILE A 156 -2.12 16.36 -4.48
C ILE A 156 -2.59 17.41 -3.45
N PRO A 157 -2.42 18.72 -3.73
CA PRO A 157 -2.78 19.77 -2.77
C PRO A 157 -4.24 19.74 -2.33
N SER A 158 -5.14 19.23 -3.17
CA SER A 158 -6.57 19.13 -2.86
C SER A 158 -6.91 18.14 -1.73
N LEU A 159 -6.00 17.21 -1.40
CA LEU A 159 -6.16 16.27 -0.28
C LEU A 159 -5.22 16.57 0.90
N SER A 160 -4.40 17.61 0.78
CA SER A 160 -3.46 18.04 1.81
C SER A 160 -4.17 18.92 2.84
N ASP A 161 -3.86 18.71 4.12
CA ASP A 161 -4.40 19.50 5.23
C ASP A 161 -3.56 20.77 5.50
N PHE A 162 -2.42 20.91 4.80
CA PHE A 162 -1.47 22.02 4.92
C PHE A 162 -1.19 22.66 3.57
N ARG A 163 -0.84 23.95 3.57
CA ARG A 163 -0.52 24.70 2.35
C ARG A 163 0.92 24.49 1.90
N ASP A 164 1.84 24.37 2.86
CA ASP A 164 3.26 24.17 2.60
C ASP A 164 3.86 23.04 3.43
N GLU A 165 4.93 22.46 2.90
CA GLU A 165 5.64 21.32 3.51
C GLU A 165 6.20 21.67 4.89
N LYS A 166 6.69 22.90 5.05
CA LYS A 166 7.34 23.34 6.28
C LYS A 166 6.35 23.34 7.44
N GLU A 167 5.17 23.92 7.25
CA GLU A 167 4.08 23.93 8.23
C GLU A 167 3.69 22.50 8.63
N ALA A 168 3.54 21.60 7.64
CA ALA A 168 3.19 20.21 7.87
C ALA A 168 4.23 19.48 8.75
N LEU A 169 5.52 19.65 8.43
CA LEU A 169 6.63 19.01 9.14
C LEU A 169 6.84 19.60 10.55
N GLU A 170 6.68 20.90 10.72
CA GLU A 170 6.78 21.54 12.04
C GLU A 170 5.69 21.04 12.99
N TRP A 171 4.47 20.87 12.47
CA TRP A 171 3.31 20.39 13.23
C TRP A 171 3.44 18.92 13.69
N ALA A 172 4.07 18.05 12.90
CA ALA A 172 4.09 16.60 13.13
C ALA A 172 4.98 16.17 14.31
N ASP A 173 4.57 15.14 15.04
CA ASP A 173 5.46 14.41 15.98
C ASP A 173 6.21 13.31 15.22
N ILE A 174 5.55 12.67 14.25
CA ILE A 174 6.10 11.60 13.42
C ILE A 174 5.58 11.70 11.98
N VAL A 175 6.44 11.34 11.02
CA VAL A 175 6.11 11.39 9.59
C VAL A 175 6.06 10.00 8.98
N VAL A 176 4.93 9.65 8.37
CA VAL A 176 4.73 8.40 7.62
C VAL A 176 4.87 8.71 6.14
N ARG A 177 5.93 8.23 5.50
CA ARG A 177 6.26 8.56 4.11
C ARG A 177 5.75 7.49 3.14
N TRP A 178 5.31 7.93 1.96
CA TRP A 178 4.94 7.06 0.84
C TRP A 178 5.61 7.57 -0.46
N GLY A 179 6.69 6.91 -0.89
CA GLY A 179 7.49 7.27 -2.07
C GLY A 179 8.50 8.40 -1.89
N TYR A 180 8.39 9.18 -0.82
CA TYR A 180 9.25 10.31 -0.51
C TYR A 180 10.43 9.93 0.42
N ARG A 181 11.20 8.90 0.03
CA ARG A 181 12.22 8.28 0.89
C ARG A 181 13.29 9.24 1.41
N ASN A 182 13.66 10.23 0.61
CA ASN A 182 14.74 11.18 0.92
C ASN A 182 14.24 12.54 1.40
N THR A 183 12.94 12.70 1.68
CA THR A 183 12.43 13.96 2.23
C THR A 183 13.04 14.20 3.60
N ASP A 184 13.65 15.36 3.77
CA ASP A 184 14.14 15.83 5.06
C ASP A 184 12.93 16.08 5.97
N THR A 185 12.89 15.36 7.08
CA THR A 185 11.81 15.48 8.06
C THR A 185 12.15 16.49 9.17
N ASN A 186 13.16 17.34 8.99
CA ASN A 186 13.60 18.33 9.98
C ASN A 186 13.89 17.68 11.35
N GLY A 187 14.52 16.50 11.33
CA GLY A 187 14.84 15.72 12.53
C GLY A 187 13.66 14.97 13.17
N LYS A 188 12.45 15.05 12.60
CA LYS A 188 11.29 14.27 13.08
C LYS A 188 11.50 12.77 12.76
N PRO A 189 11.14 11.85 13.69
CA PRO A 189 11.09 10.43 13.40
C PRO A 189 10.24 10.16 12.15
N ALA A 190 10.66 9.18 11.35
CA ALA A 190 9.96 8.85 10.14
C ALA A 190 9.84 7.34 9.91
N ILE A 191 8.72 6.95 9.30
CA ILE A 191 8.41 5.57 8.96
C ILE A 191 8.15 5.53 7.45
N GLN A 192 8.85 4.67 6.74
CA GLN A 192 8.56 4.42 5.33
C GLN A 192 7.45 3.38 5.22
N LEU A 193 6.26 3.79 4.79
CA LEU A 193 5.07 2.92 4.80
C LEU A 193 5.27 1.67 3.93
N GLU A 194 5.94 1.78 2.79
CA GLU A 194 6.21 0.61 1.95
C GLU A 194 7.23 -0.36 2.57
N GLU A 195 7.98 0.04 3.60
CA GLU A 195 9.01 -0.79 4.26
C GLU A 195 8.55 -1.45 5.56
N LEU A 196 7.37 -1.06 6.07
CA LEU A 196 6.67 -1.78 7.14
C LEU A 196 6.33 -3.22 6.73
#